data_AF-A0A9Q0IEI5-F1
#
_entry.id   AF-A0A9Q0IEI5-F1
#
_cell.length_a   1.000
_cell.length_b   1.000
_cell.length_c   1.000
_cell.angle_alpha   90.00
_cell.angle_beta   90.00
_cell.angle_gamma   90.00
#
_symmetry.space_group_name_H-M   'P 1'
#
loop_
_entity.id
_entity.type
_entity.pdbx_description
1 polymer ?
#
loop_
_entity_poly.entity_id
_entity_poly.type
_entity_poly.pdbx_seq_one_letter_code
_entity_poly.pdbx_strand_id
1 'polypeptide(L)'
;METLEQDLHEYVQLLGHKTERRSHIGGARSLGVKQLAVGPETVEVFGVERAVEEVPALWHCYFLADGHLASREQLGSPEDMEMRSKFLDRKEELMADHASYLRQHPELRALLADFLQFLLLRKPDNVIHFAKEYFLPFSSR
;
A
#
# COMPACT_ATOMS: atom_id res chain seq x y z
N MET A 1 20.42 -1.06 19.80
CA MET A 1 20.01 -1.59 18.48
C MET A 1 18.52 -1.35 18.37
N GLU A 2 18.18 -0.07 18.32
CA GLU A 2 16.82 0.48 18.34
C GLU A 2 16.84 1.50 17.20
N THR A 3 16.29 1.14 16.06
CA THR A 3 16.08 2.04 14.89
C THR A 3 15.48 1.20 13.76
N LEU A 4 14.25 0.73 13.94
CA LEU A 4 13.41 0.19 12.86
C LEU A 4 11.92 0.18 13.24
N GLU A 5 11.48 1.10 14.11
CA GLU A 5 10.07 1.30 14.46
C GLU A 5 9.53 2.69 14.10
N GLN A 6 10.33 3.55 13.45
CA GLN A 6 9.93 4.95 13.21
C GLN A 6 9.37 5.28 11.81
N ASP A 7 9.33 4.33 10.86
CA ASP A 7 8.92 4.64 9.47
C ASP A 7 7.43 4.43 9.15
N LEU A 8 6.55 4.28 10.15
CA LEU A 8 5.10 4.18 9.93
C LEU A 8 4.31 5.45 10.31
N HIS A 9 4.98 6.53 10.71
CA HIS A 9 4.30 7.65 11.35
C HIS A 9 4.04 8.90 10.48
N GLU A 10 4.04 8.80 9.14
CA GLU A 10 3.73 9.98 8.33
C GLU A 10 2.83 9.70 7.11
N TYR A 11 1.85 10.59 6.97
CA TYR A 11 0.82 10.72 5.92
C TYR A 11 -0.44 9.87 6.01
N VAL A 12 -1.32 10.26 6.95
CA VAL A 12 -2.76 10.32 6.66
C VAL A 12 -3.26 11.74 6.94
N GLN A 13 -2.94 12.67 6.04
CA GLN A 13 -3.76 13.87 5.85
C GLN A 13 -4.85 13.51 4.84
N LEU A 14 -6.05 13.18 5.32
CA LEU A 14 -7.24 13.04 4.48
C LEU A 14 -7.89 14.41 4.30
N LEU A 15 -7.24 15.27 3.53
CA LEU A 15 -7.89 16.47 3.02
C LEU A 15 -8.42 16.21 1.61
N GLY A 16 -9.73 15.99 1.51
CA GLY A 16 -10.60 16.57 0.47
C GLY A 16 -10.35 16.23 -0.99
N HIS A 17 -9.41 15.34 -1.34
CA HIS A 17 -9.14 15.00 -2.73
C HIS A 17 -9.12 13.50 -2.93
N LYS A 18 -10.03 13.06 -3.81
CA LYS A 18 -10.15 11.71 -4.36
C LYS A 18 -8.79 11.27 -4.90
N THR A 19 -7.98 10.67 -4.05
CA THR A 19 -6.72 10.02 -4.44
C THR A 19 -6.95 8.53 -4.33
N GLU A 20 -7.22 7.95 -5.51
CA GLU A 20 -7.07 6.52 -5.74
C GLU A 20 -5.57 6.19 -5.63
N ARG A 21 -5.07 6.13 -4.40
CA ARG A 21 -3.78 5.50 -4.12
C ARG A 21 -4.08 4.00 -4.10
N ARG A 22 -3.81 3.35 -5.23
CA ARG A 22 -3.73 1.89 -5.34
C ARG A 22 -2.55 1.44 -4.47
N SER A 23 -2.77 1.37 -3.16
CA SER A 23 -2.10 0.35 -2.36
C SER A 23 -2.58 -0.98 -2.94
N HIS A 24 -1.73 -2.00 -2.91
CA HIS A 24 -2.11 -3.37 -3.24
C HIS A 24 -3.12 -3.83 -2.19
N ILE A 25 -4.39 -3.43 -2.38
CA ILE A 25 -5.46 -3.46 -1.38
C ILE A 25 -6.09 -4.84 -1.46
N GLY A 26 -5.78 -5.69 -0.48
CA GLY A 26 -6.67 -6.78 -0.13
C GLY A 26 -8.06 -6.22 0.21
N GLY A 27 -9.11 -6.99 -0.09
CA GLY A 27 -10.49 -6.51 -0.03
C GLY A 27 -10.82 -5.80 1.28
N ALA A 28 -11.49 -4.65 1.18
CA ALA A 28 -12.05 -3.93 2.33
C ALA A 28 -13.50 -4.35 2.56
N ARG A 29 -13.87 -4.68 3.80
CA ARG A 29 -15.24 -5.02 4.19
C ARG A 29 -15.74 -4.06 5.26
N SER A 30 -17.01 -3.66 5.18
CA SER A 30 -17.64 -2.84 6.22
C SER A 30 -17.90 -3.68 7.46
N LEU A 31 -17.50 -3.19 8.63
CA LEU A 31 -17.83 -3.78 9.94
C LEU A 31 -19.06 -3.10 10.58
N GLY A 32 -19.60 -2.06 9.94
CA GLY A 32 -20.71 -1.29 10.46
C GLY A 32 -20.31 -0.21 11.46
N VAL A 33 -21.31 0.34 12.16
CA VAL A 33 -21.12 1.39 13.16
C VAL A 33 -20.94 0.77 14.54
N LYS A 34 -19.95 1.26 15.29
CA LYS A 34 -19.65 0.86 16.67
C LYS A 34 -19.60 2.11 17.54
N GLN A 35 -20.03 2.01 18.80
CA GLN A 35 -19.81 3.08 19.78
C GLN A 35 -18.49 2.82 20.51
N LEU A 36 -17.61 3.81 20.55
CA LEU A 36 -16.31 3.74 21.21
C LEU A 36 -16.27 4.76 22.36
N ALA A 37 -15.86 4.31 23.54
CA ALA A 37 -15.62 5.21 24.67
C ALA A 37 -14.27 5.92 24.46
N VAL A 38 -14.31 7.25 24.36
CA VAL A 38 -13.14 8.12 24.27
C VAL A 38 -13.17 9.06 25.48
N GLY A 39 -12.53 8.63 26.57
CA GLY A 39 -12.63 9.33 27.85
C GLY A 39 -14.04 9.21 28.46
N PRO A 40 -14.67 10.31 28.92
CA PRO A 40 -16.04 10.28 29.47
C PRO A 40 -17.13 10.22 28.39
N GLU A 41 -16.78 10.40 27.12
CA GLU A 41 -17.71 10.48 26.01
C GLU A 41 -17.75 9.18 25.20
N THR A 42 -18.91 8.86 24.66
CA THR A 42 -19.10 7.77 23.70
C THR A 42 -19.28 8.36 22.31
N VAL A 43 -18.44 7.95 21.38
CA VAL A 43 -18.45 8.47 20.01
C VAL A 43 -18.76 7.34 19.03
N GLU A 44 -19.62 7.62 18.05
CA GLU A 44 -19.89 6.68 16.96
C GLU A 44 -18.71 6.64 15.99
N VAL A 45 -18.29 5.42 15.67
CA VAL A 45 -17.21 5.15 14.72
C VAL A 45 -17.67 4.15 13.66
N PHE A 46 -17.21 4.36 12.43
CA PHE A 46 -17.43 3.45 11.32
C PHE A 46 -16.23 2.50 11.18
N GLY A 47 -16.50 1.19 11.22
CA GLY A 47 -15.48 0.15 11.13
C GLY A 47 -15.26 -0.35 9.71
N VAL A 48 -14.00 -0.52 9.33
CA VAL A 48 -13.57 -1.16 8.09
C VAL A 48 -12.58 -2.27 8.43
N GLU A 49 -12.87 -3.48 7.94
CA GLU A 49 -11.91 -4.57 7.92
C GLU A 49 -11.10 -4.52 6.63
N ARG A 50 -9.79 -4.74 6.74
CA ARG A 50 -8.90 -4.93 5.59
C ARG A 50 -8.06 -6.18 5.74
N ALA A 51 -8.06 -7.02 4.71
CA ALA A 51 -7.01 -8.01 4.55
C ALA A 51 -5.76 -7.33 3.99
N VAL A 52 -4.60 -7.58 4.60
CA VAL A 52 -3.32 -7.23 4.00
C VAL A 52 -2.83 -8.45 3.23
N GLU A 53 -2.59 -8.30 1.94
CA GLU A 53 -2.12 -9.44 1.13
C GLU A 53 -0.64 -9.76 1.43
N GLU A 54 0.13 -8.80 1.94
CA GLU A 54 1.55 -8.93 2.27
C GLU A 54 1.84 -9.43 3.69
N VAL A 55 0.83 -9.52 4.55
CA VAL A 55 0.96 -10.07 5.90
C VAL A 55 -0.38 -10.72 6.17
N PRO A 56 -0.46 -12.00 6.56
CA PRO A 56 -1.73 -12.68 6.78
C PRO A 56 -2.38 -12.19 8.07
N ALA A 57 -2.82 -10.94 8.05
CA ALA A 57 -3.37 -10.20 9.15
C ALA A 57 -4.56 -9.41 8.61
N LEU A 58 -5.62 -9.45 9.39
CA LEU A 58 -6.79 -8.60 9.21
C LEU A 58 -6.60 -7.37 10.07
N TRP A 59 -6.88 -6.21 9.52
CA TRP A 59 -6.89 -4.96 10.27
C TRP A 59 -8.31 -4.47 10.42
N HIS A 60 -8.73 -4.21 11.65
CA HIS A 60 -9.97 -3.52 11.95
C HIS A 60 -9.63 -2.06 12.23
N CYS A 61 -10.04 -1.17 11.34
CA CYS A 61 -9.85 0.27 11.46
C CYS A 61 -11.19 0.95 11.76
N TYR A 62 -11.24 1.78 12.78
CA TYR A 62 -12.43 2.52 13.19
C TYR A 62 -12.23 4.01 12.99
N PHE A 63 -13.13 4.65 12.26
CA PHE A 63 -13.03 6.05 11.88
C PHE A 63 -14.16 6.88 12.49
N LEU A 64 -13.85 8.09 12.91
CA LEU A 64 -14.83 9.11 13.26
C LEU A 64 -15.60 9.57 12.01
N ALA A 65 -16.73 10.23 12.22
CA ALA A 65 -17.58 10.75 11.13
C ALA A 65 -16.87 11.78 10.23
N ASP A 66 -15.83 12.44 10.74
CA ASP A 66 -15.00 13.39 10.00
C ASP A 66 -13.85 12.73 9.21
N GLY A 67 -13.74 11.39 9.28
CA GLY A 67 -12.74 10.59 8.58
C GLY A 67 -11.43 10.36 9.34
N HIS A 68 -11.27 10.91 10.55
CA HIS A 68 -10.09 10.63 11.37
C HIS A 68 -10.13 9.20 11.92
N LEU A 69 -8.96 8.55 11.98
CA LEU A 69 -8.82 7.22 12.56
C LEU A 69 -8.91 7.31 14.09
N ALA A 70 -9.94 6.70 14.69
CA ALA A 70 -10.12 6.63 16.13
C ALA A 70 -9.35 5.46 16.75
N SER A 71 -9.32 4.30 16.07
CA SER A 71 -8.67 3.10 16.58
C SER A 71 -8.31 2.15 15.45
N ARG A 72 -7.27 1.34 15.66
CA ARG A 72 -6.87 0.26 14.76
C ARG A 72 -6.42 -0.95 15.57
N GLU A 73 -6.96 -2.11 15.22
CA GLU A 73 -6.66 -3.40 15.85
C GLU A 73 -6.18 -4.39 14.77
N GLN A 74 -5.11 -5.12 15.07
CA GLN A 74 -4.62 -6.21 14.22
C GLN A 74 -5.22 -7.52 14.72
N LEU A 75 -5.94 -8.21 13.86
CA LEU A 75 -6.53 -9.52 14.10
C LEU A 75 -5.82 -10.59 13.27
N GLY A 76 -5.49 -11.70 13.92
CA GLY A 76 -4.65 -12.75 13.34
C GLY A 76 -3.21 -12.61 13.82
N SER A 77 -2.73 -13.64 14.51
CA SER A 77 -1.34 -13.71 14.97
C SER A 77 -0.45 -14.19 13.82
N PRO A 78 0.71 -13.56 13.57
CA PRO A 78 1.76 -14.12 12.70
C PRO A 78 2.33 -15.46 13.20
N GLU A 79 1.90 -15.96 14.36
CA GLU A 79 2.38 -17.18 15.01
C GLU A 79 1.78 -18.46 14.44
N ASP A 80 0.76 -18.38 13.58
CA ASP A 80 0.39 -19.53 12.75
C ASP A 80 1.53 -19.80 11.77
N MET A 81 2.50 -20.62 12.21
CA MET A 81 3.70 -20.97 11.45
C MET A 81 3.35 -21.54 10.07
N GLU A 82 2.24 -22.26 9.94
CA GLU A 82 1.80 -22.81 8.66
C GLU A 82 1.35 -21.70 7.71
N MET A 83 0.56 -20.75 8.21
CA MET A 83 0.12 -19.58 7.44
C MET A 83 1.30 -18.69 7.04
N ARG A 84 2.27 -18.50 7.95
CA ARG A 84 3.50 -17.76 7.68
C ARG A 84 4.39 -18.46 6.65
N SER A 85 4.52 -19.78 6.72
CA SER A 85 5.28 -20.57 5.73
C SER A 85 4.67 -20.39 4.34
N LYS A 86 3.37 -20.64 4.18
CA LYS A 86 2.67 -20.49 2.90
C LYS A 86 2.82 -19.09 2.32
N PHE A 87 2.75 -18.07 3.18
CA PHE A 87 2.98 -16.69 2.77
C PHE A 87 4.40 -16.46 2.24
N LEU A 88 5.42 -16.93 2.97
CA LEU A 88 6.81 -16.78 2.57
C LEU A 88 7.12 -17.53 1.27
N ASP A 89 6.61 -18.75 1.13
CA ASP A 89 6.77 -19.58 -0.07
C ASP A 89 6.15 -18.87 -1.29
N ARG A 90 4.92 -18.36 -1.15
CA ARG A 90 4.24 -17.64 -2.25
C ARG A 90 4.95 -16.34 -2.62
N LYS A 91 5.48 -15.62 -1.62
CA LYS A 91 6.25 -14.40 -1.85
C LYS A 91 7.54 -14.72 -2.61
N GLU A 92 8.25 -15.77 -2.22
CA GLU A 92 9.48 -16.19 -2.91
C GLU A 92 9.18 -16.61 -4.36
N GLU A 93 8.13 -17.39 -4.59
CA GLU A 93 7.67 -17.77 -5.93
C GLU A 93 7.39 -16.53 -6.80
N LEU A 94 6.62 -15.57 -6.29
CA LEU A 94 6.28 -14.34 -7.02
C LEU A 94 7.52 -13.49 -7.32
N MET A 95 8.47 -13.41 -6.38
CA MET A 95 9.73 -12.71 -6.58
C MET A 95 10.59 -13.41 -7.63
N ALA A 96 10.62 -14.75 -7.64
CA ALA A 96 11.35 -15.54 -8.62
C ALA A 96 10.75 -15.40 -10.03
N ASP A 97 9.42 -15.38 -10.13
CA ASP A 97 8.69 -15.13 -11.37
C ASP A 97 8.96 -13.72 -11.89
N HIS A 98 8.86 -12.71 -11.03
CA HIS A 98 9.16 -11.33 -11.40
C HIS A 98 10.61 -11.16 -11.87
N ALA A 99 11.56 -11.74 -11.15
CA ALA A 99 12.97 -11.72 -11.54
C ALA A 99 13.20 -12.46 -12.88
N SER A 100 12.50 -13.55 -13.12
CA SER A 100 12.57 -14.30 -14.38
C SER A 100 11.95 -13.52 -15.53
N TYR A 101 10.81 -12.87 -15.32
CA TYR A 101 10.18 -11.98 -16.28
C TYR A 101 11.11 -10.84 -16.70
N LEU A 102 11.74 -10.14 -15.75
CA LEU A 102 12.69 -9.07 -16.07
C LEU A 102 13.96 -9.59 -16.78
N ARG A 103 14.42 -10.81 -16.48
CA ARG A 103 15.54 -11.43 -17.21
C ARG A 103 15.16 -11.79 -18.65
N GLN A 104 13.93 -12.23 -18.87
CA GLN A 104 13.42 -12.58 -20.20
C GLN A 104 13.09 -11.35 -21.05
N HIS A 105 12.81 -10.21 -20.41
CA HIS A 105 12.41 -8.96 -21.05
C HIS A 105 13.43 -7.82 -20.81
N PRO A 106 14.66 -7.90 -21.37
CA PRO A 106 15.68 -6.87 -21.21
C PRO A 106 15.23 -5.49 -21.73
N GLU A 107 14.29 -5.44 -22.68
CA GLU A 107 13.69 -4.22 -23.21
C GLU A 107 13.00 -3.38 -22.14
N LEU A 108 12.39 -3.99 -21.13
CA LEU A 108 11.75 -3.27 -20.03
C LEU A 108 12.80 -2.60 -19.14
N ARG A 109 13.88 -3.32 -18.86
CA ARG A 109 15.00 -2.78 -18.08
C ARG A 109 15.69 -1.63 -18.81
N ALA A 110 15.88 -1.75 -20.13
CA ALA A 110 16.44 -0.69 -20.96
C ALA A 110 15.53 0.55 -20.97
N LEU A 111 14.22 0.36 -21.21
CA LEU A 111 13.24 1.44 -21.22
C LEU A 111 13.20 2.22 -19.90
N LEU A 112 13.22 1.50 -18.77
CA LEU A 112 13.25 2.10 -17.43
C LEU A 112 14.58 2.82 -17.15
N ALA A 113 15.71 2.26 -17.61
CA ALA A 113 17.01 2.89 -17.45
C ALA A 113 17.09 4.21 -18.21
N ASP A 114 16.61 4.25 -19.45
CA ASP A 114 16.56 5.46 -20.28
C ASP A 114 15.64 6.53 -19.65
N PHE A 115 14.48 6.10 -19.14
CA PHE A 115 13.57 7.00 -18.40
C PHE A 115 14.26 7.62 -17.18
N LEU A 116 14.89 6.79 -16.34
CA LEU A 116 15.59 7.25 -15.15
C LEU A 116 16.76 8.17 -15.51
N GLN A 117 17.49 7.88 -16.58
CA GLN A 117 18.57 8.73 -17.06
C GLN A 117 18.04 10.12 -17.42
N PHE A 118 16.96 10.24 -18.18
CA PHE A 118 16.38 11.53 -18.50
C PHE A 118 15.75 12.24 -17.30
N LEU A 119 15.15 11.49 -16.38
CA LEU A 119 14.59 12.04 -15.16
C LEU A 119 15.68 12.69 -14.29
N LEU A 120 16.81 12.01 -14.12
CA LEU A 120 17.94 12.48 -13.32
C LEU A 120 18.71 13.62 -13.98
N LEU A 121 18.78 13.66 -15.32
CA LEU A 121 19.42 14.73 -16.08
C LEU A 121 18.57 16.01 -16.12
N ARG A 122 17.27 15.87 -16.40
CA ARG A 122 16.38 17.03 -16.61
C ARG A 122 15.80 17.58 -15.31
N LYS A 123 15.73 16.75 -14.25
CA LYS A 123 15.18 17.09 -12.93
C LYS A 123 13.90 17.94 -13.00
N PRO A 124 12.86 17.46 -13.69
CA PRO A 124 11.65 18.23 -13.91
C PRO A 124 10.90 18.50 -12.60
N ASP A 125 10.29 19.67 -12.48
CA ASP A 125 9.47 20.02 -11.30
C ASP A 125 8.21 19.13 -11.16
N ASN A 126 7.73 18.57 -12.28
CA ASN A 126 6.58 17.66 -12.31
C ASN A 126 6.95 16.32 -12.96
N VAL A 127 7.34 15.37 -12.11
CA VAL A 127 7.74 14.00 -12.49
C VAL A 127 6.61 13.22 -13.16
N ILE A 128 5.35 13.43 -12.72
CA ILE A 128 4.20 12.68 -13.25
C ILE A 128 3.87 13.10 -14.68
N HIS A 129 3.84 14.41 -14.94
CA HIS A 129 3.66 14.93 -16.29
C HIS A 129 4.80 14.46 -17.21
N PHE A 130 6.04 14.54 -16.73
CA PHE A 130 7.21 14.08 -17.47
C PHE A 130 7.14 12.58 -17.83
N ALA A 131 6.73 11.74 -16.87
CA ALA A 131 6.54 10.31 -17.11
C ALA A 131 5.45 10.04 -18.15
N LYS A 132 4.32 10.74 -18.08
CA LYS A 132 3.26 10.63 -19.10
C LYS A 132 3.83 10.90 -20.49
N GLU A 133 4.44 12.06 -20.69
CA GLU A 133 5.02 12.44 -21.99
C GLU A 133 6.07 11.44 -22.49
N TYR A 134 6.92 10.93 -21.60
CA TYR A 134 7.93 9.93 -21.96
C TYR A 134 7.30 8.60 -22.40
N PHE A 135 6.27 8.12 -21.69
CA PHE A 135 5.64 6.83 -21.96
C PHE A 135 4.52 6.88 -23.02
N LEU A 136 4.02 8.06 -23.40
CA LEU A 136 2.96 8.25 -24.40
C LEU A 136 3.21 7.49 -25.73
N PRO A 137 4.42 7.49 -26.32
CA PRO A 137 4.66 6.77 -27.57
C PRO A 137 4.50 5.24 -27.46
N PHE A 138 4.59 4.68 -26.25
CA PHE A 138 4.53 3.24 -26.00
C PHE A 138 3.12 2.74 -25.68
N SER A 139 2.15 3.64 -25.47
CA SER A 139 0.77 3.31 -25.08
C SER A 139 -0.17 3.01 -26.25
N SER A 140 0.28 3.17 -27.49
CA SER A 140 -0.54 2.92 -28.69
C SER A 140 -0.51 1.44 -29.09
N ARG A 141 -1.41 0.64 -28.50
CA ARG A 141 -1.93 -0.62 -29.05
C ARG A 141 -3.38 -0.82 -28.66
#